data_AF-A0A959KBF7-F1
#
_entry.id   AF-A0A959KBF7-F1
#
_cell.length_a   1.000
_cell.length_b   1.000
_cell.length_c   1.000
_cell.angle_alpha   90.00
_cell.angle_beta   90.00
_cell.angle_gamma   90.00
#
_symmetry.space_group_name_H-M   'P 1'
#
loop_
_entity.id
_entity.type
_entity.pdbx_description
1 polymer ?
#
loop_
_entity_poly.entity_id
_entity_poly.type
_entity_poly.pdbx_seq_one_letter_code
_entity_poly.pdbx_strand_id
1 'polypeptide(L)'
;MDEPSNERIIRIAEQKLFLTPNHSIPLNQTNIPPQSIRFRAGQEIFWIVAIVAYNEERAAIRMRVLEYHPTCVRAFYDQVMKKPIHFASFFELQWEQLEPLLSYYHKIDLFDVLANSKENETTATQSGIRQDPVVHGQVRPKQKEEEWTEQVQVDLLDVEIGIGQAHINVLSKWKAGPVRAVLTNSYLVPEYNWIKSFFAKALGTKKIHVILNWVKNIDGLSLSGVKSPELDKIDNRLIEVVRRLHFMNRWKDPTTPVDQSLFTSEELQEVPQESAQSSGKAPLLSDEDLLALLLDEFKVRNAAQLNYLAGKLQAKDHRLRFTLKPVAGFLFFIRGSQMTHHCWELLDSHATYVWSFNPSEVTIQEQFRLMEGIIGIIREQGRQQYKQHWRLQSNLNRGMVFRTIEHPHVSSHLKDGFPIWRQKIEEAIV
;
A
#
# COMPACT_ATOMS: atom_id res chain seq x y z
N MET A 1 35.00 -26.44 43.21
CA MET A 1 35.13 -26.76 41.78
C MET A 1 33.96 -26.09 41.12
N ASP A 2 34.24 -24.98 40.43
CA ASP A 2 33.22 -24.10 39.86
C ASP A 2 32.41 -24.84 38.80
N GLU A 3 31.08 -24.79 38.91
CA GLU A 3 30.19 -25.18 37.82
C GLU A 3 30.51 -24.31 36.59
N PRO A 4 30.61 -24.88 35.38
CA PRO A 4 30.90 -24.09 34.21
C PRO A 4 29.74 -23.14 33.93
N SER A 5 29.96 -21.85 34.17
CA SER A 5 29.00 -20.80 33.83
C SER A 5 28.61 -20.93 32.35
N ASN A 6 27.32 -21.11 32.09
CA ASN A 6 26.71 -21.10 30.74
C ASN A 6 26.59 -19.67 30.19
N GLU A 7 27.24 -18.70 30.82
CA GLU A 7 27.30 -17.31 30.39
C GLU A 7 28.35 -17.13 29.31
N ARG A 8 28.01 -16.34 28.30
CA ARG A 8 28.88 -15.95 27.20
C ARG A 8 28.73 -14.47 26.98
N ILE A 9 29.79 -13.85 26.50
CA ILE A 9 29.75 -12.49 25.98
C ILE A 9 29.49 -12.59 24.49
N ILE A 10 28.58 -11.77 23.99
CA ILE A 10 28.33 -11.59 22.55
C ILE A 10 28.59 -10.14 22.21
N ARG A 11 28.99 -9.88 20.96
CA ARG A 11 29.21 -8.53 20.45
C ARG A 11 28.25 -8.26 19.29
N ILE A 12 27.62 -7.10 19.25
CA ILE A 12 26.72 -6.69 18.18
C ILE A 12 27.35 -5.50 17.46
N ALA A 13 27.62 -5.66 16.16
CA ALA A 13 28.18 -4.62 15.32
C ALA A 13 27.78 -4.87 13.86
N GLU A 14 27.60 -3.81 13.07
CA GLU A 14 27.38 -3.89 11.62
C GLU A 14 26.23 -4.84 11.20
N GLN A 15 25.12 -4.83 11.95
CA GLN A 15 23.99 -5.75 11.76
C GLN A 15 24.34 -7.25 11.85
N LYS A 16 25.39 -7.58 12.60
CA LYS A 16 25.83 -8.95 12.89
C LYS A 16 25.95 -9.16 14.40
N LEU A 17 25.66 -10.39 14.80
CA LEU A 17 25.87 -10.92 16.14
C LEU A 17 27.13 -11.79 16.14
N PHE A 18 28.18 -11.33 16.81
CA PHE A 18 29.44 -12.04 17.01
C PHE A 18 29.35 -12.90 18.27
N LEU A 19 29.54 -14.21 18.09
CA LEU A 19 29.55 -15.20 19.17
C LEU A 19 30.96 -15.44 19.70
N THR A 20 31.96 -15.18 18.86
CA THR A 20 33.41 -15.17 19.16
C THR A 20 34.06 -14.08 18.30
N PRO A 21 35.35 -13.73 18.50
CA PRO A 21 36.03 -12.74 17.67
C PRO A 21 36.04 -13.09 16.18
N ASN A 22 36.07 -14.39 15.86
CA ASN A 22 36.22 -14.89 14.50
C ASN A 22 34.91 -15.44 13.90
N HIS A 23 33.82 -15.50 14.67
CA HIS A 23 32.54 -16.04 14.21
C HIS A 23 31.37 -15.11 14.51
N SER A 24 30.65 -14.76 13.46
CA SER A 24 29.45 -13.94 13.51
C SER A 24 28.33 -14.53 12.67
N ILE A 25 27.10 -14.29 13.09
CA ILE A 25 25.91 -14.52 12.28
C ILE A 25 25.22 -13.19 11.99
N PRO A 26 24.64 -12.97 10.79
CA PRO A 26 23.84 -11.78 10.53
C PRO A 26 22.59 -11.71 11.42
N LEU A 27 22.11 -10.51 11.73
CA LEU A 27 20.91 -10.34 12.57
C LEU A 27 19.64 -10.93 11.96
N ASN A 28 19.56 -11.09 10.62
CA ASN A 28 18.44 -11.79 9.98
C ASN A 28 18.41 -13.30 10.29
N GLN A 29 19.48 -13.86 10.86
CA GLN A 29 19.54 -15.23 11.40
C GLN A 29 19.22 -15.25 12.90
N THR A 30 18.66 -14.15 13.41
CA THR A 30 18.16 -14.03 14.77
C THR A 30 16.67 -13.67 14.77
N ASN A 31 16.04 -13.72 15.95
CA ASN A 31 14.69 -13.21 16.11
C ASN A 31 14.63 -11.68 16.27
N ILE A 32 15.77 -10.96 16.23
CA ILE A 32 15.79 -9.50 16.21
C ILE A 32 15.55 -9.03 14.76
N PRO A 33 14.47 -8.28 14.46
CA PRO A 33 14.14 -7.87 13.10
C PRO A 33 15.12 -6.80 12.58
N PRO A 34 16.06 -7.13 11.67
CA PRO A 34 17.15 -6.24 11.28
C PRO A 34 16.70 -5.01 10.49
N GLN A 35 15.46 -5.02 9.97
CA GLN A 35 14.86 -3.88 9.28
C GLN A 35 14.22 -2.89 10.24
N SER A 36 13.85 -3.34 11.43
CA SER A 36 13.13 -2.54 12.44
C SER A 36 14.04 -2.02 13.54
N ILE A 37 15.36 -2.29 13.46
CA ILE A 37 16.35 -1.87 14.45
C ILE A 37 17.69 -1.54 13.79
N ARG A 38 18.33 -0.46 14.24
CA ARG A 38 19.74 -0.16 13.98
C ARG A 38 20.43 0.23 15.26
N PHE A 39 21.53 -0.44 15.53
CA PHE A 39 22.43 -0.12 16.62
C PHE A 39 23.27 1.12 16.29
N ARG A 40 23.64 1.91 17.31
CA ARG A 40 24.44 3.13 17.12
C ARG A 40 25.80 2.81 16.50
N ALA A 41 26.14 3.51 15.42
CA ALA A 41 27.43 3.38 14.76
C ALA A 41 28.56 3.97 15.63
N GLY A 42 29.71 3.29 15.67
CA GLY A 42 30.90 3.74 16.43
C GLY A 42 30.94 3.31 17.89
N GLN A 43 29.91 2.63 18.41
CA GLN A 43 29.90 2.03 19.73
C GLN A 43 29.99 0.51 19.62
N GLU A 44 30.95 -0.11 20.30
CA GLU A 44 30.99 -1.57 20.42
C GLU A 44 30.00 -2.02 21.48
N ILE A 45 28.98 -2.77 21.06
CA ILE A 45 27.90 -3.23 21.94
C ILE A 45 28.19 -4.66 22.34
N PHE A 46 28.29 -4.91 23.64
CA PHE A 46 28.51 -6.24 24.19
C PHE A 46 27.38 -6.60 25.13
N TRP A 47 26.88 -7.83 25.08
CA TRP A 47 25.92 -8.36 26.05
C TRP A 47 26.48 -9.60 26.72
N ILE A 48 26.21 -9.78 28.01
CA ILE A 48 26.37 -11.06 28.69
C ILE A 48 25.06 -11.82 28.54
N VAL A 49 25.14 -13.05 28.04
CA VAL A 49 24.00 -13.92 27.76
C VAL A 49 24.19 -15.28 28.40
N ALA A 50 23.13 -15.86 28.96
CA ALA A 50 23.10 -17.28 29.30
C ALA A 50 22.59 -18.08 28.11
N ILE A 51 23.32 -19.14 27.72
CA ILE A 51 22.81 -20.13 26.77
C ILE A 51 21.83 -21.03 27.52
N VAL A 52 20.56 -20.99 27.11
CA VAL A 52 19.48 -21.75 27.75
C VAL A 52 19.21 -23.06 27.02
N ALA A 53 19.37 -23.08 25.70
CA ALA A 53 19.20 -24.29 24.90
C ALA A 53 20.07 -24.26 23.64
N TYR A 54 20.47 -25.45 23.17
CA TYR A 54 21.13 -25.65 21.87
C TYR A 54 20.42 -26.78 21.12
N ASN A 55 20.09 -26.54 19.86
CA ASN A 55 19.54 -27.53 18.93
C ASN A 55 20.64 -27.96 17.97
N GLU A 56 21.06 -29.23 18.05
CA GLU A 56 22.16 -29.77 17.24
C GLU A 56 21.78 -29.91 15.75
N GLU A 57 20.53 -30.26 15.45
CA GLU A 57 20.06 -30.50 14.08
C GLU A 57 20.01 -29.20 13.25
N ARG A 58 19.71 -28.06 13.90
CA ARG A 58 19.63 -26.75 13.25
C ARG A 58 20.83 -25.86 13.53
N ALA A 59 21.81 -26.33 14.30
CA ALA A 59 22.92 -25.50 14.80
C ALA A 59 22.41 -24.17 15.40
N ALA A 60 21.37 -24.24 16.23
CA ALA A 60 20.65 -23.08 16.72
C ALA A 60 20.76 -22.94 18.24
N ILE A 61 21.04 -21.74 18.73
CA ILE A 61 21.09 -21.44 20.17
C ILE A 61 19.90 -20.58 20.58
N ARG A 62 19.40 -20.80 21.80
CA ARG A 62 18.46 -19.89 22.46
C ARG A 62 19.13 -19.30 23.71
N MET A 63 19.11 -17.98 23.81
CA MET A 63 19.88 -17.22 24.80
C MET A 63 19.01 -16.21 25.55
N ARG A 64 19.31 -15.99 26.84
CA ARG A 64 18.72 -14.91 27.63
C ARG A 64 19.77 -13.86 27.89
N VAL A 65 19.46 -12.58 27.66
CA VAL A 65 20.36 -11.48 28.01
C VAL A 65 20.32 -11.27 29.52
N LEU A 66 21.48 -11.31 30.16
CA LEU A 66 21.66 -11.06 31.58
C LEU A 66 22.11 -9.62 31.83
N GLU A 67 23.02 -9.11 31.00
CA GLU A 67 23.57 -7.75 31.11
C GLU A 67 23.75 -7.12 29.72
N TYR A 68 23.17 -5.94 29.50
CA TYR A 68 23.24 -5.21 28.22
C TYR A 68 24.47 -4.28 28.12
N HIS A 69 25.15 -4.02 29.24
CA HIS A 69 26.26 -3.06 29.35
C HIS A 69 27.38 -3.57 30.29
N PRO A 70 28.03 -4.71 29.97
CA PRO A 70 29.06 -5.27 30.82
C PRO A 70 30.30 -4.37 30.91
N THR A 71 30.80 -4.21 32.13
CA THR A 71 32.01 -3.41 32.41
C THR A 71 33.31 -4.13 32.04
N CYS A 72 33.30 -5.47 31.92
CA CYS A 72 34.45 -6.27 31.54
C CYS A 72 34.10 -7.21 30.37
N VAL A 73 34.71 -6.98 29.21
CA VAL A 73 34.47 -7.76 27.98
C VAL A 73 35.68 -8.59 27.54
N ARG A 74 36.77 -8.61 28.32
CA ARG A 74 38.03 -9.30 27.94
C ARG A 74 37.82 -10.77 27.63
N ALA A 75 36.95 -11.44 28.40
CA ALA A 75 36.62 -12.85 28.20
C ALA A 75 36.02 -13.15 26.81
N PHE A 76 35.44 -12.16 26.12
CA PHE A 76 34.96 -12.35 24.73
C PHE A 76 36.10 -12.75 23.78
N TYR A 77 37.30 -12.19 23.96
CA TYR A 77 38.42 -12.39 23.05
C TYR A 77 39.02 -13.80 23.15
N ASP A 78 38.82 -14.46 24.29
CA ASP A 78 39.28 -15.83 24.53
C ASP A 78 38.17 -16.88 24.26
N GLN A 79 36.97 -16.46 23.86
CA GLN A 79 35.87 -17.38 23.59
C GLN A 79 36.09 -18.20 22.32
N VAL A 80 36.00 -19.52 22.45
CA VAL A 80 36.07 -20.48 21.34
C VAL A 80 34.72 -21.20 21.17
N MET A 81 34.30 -21.33 19.92
CA MET A 81 33.10 -22.06 19.55
C MET A 81 33.35 -23.57 19.60
N LYS A 82 32.61 -24.28 20.46
CA LYS A 82 32.72 -25.74 20.62
C LYS A 82 31.80 -26.53 19.67
N LYS A 83 30.71 -25.91 19.19
CA LYS A 83 29.72 -26.50 18.27
C LYS A 83 29.29 -25.44 17.26
N PRO A 84 28.99 -25.80 15.99
CA PRO A 84 28.61 -24.83 14.98
C PRO A 84 27.30 -24.12 15.35
N ILE A 85 27.21 -22.83 15.06
CA ILE A 85 26.02 -22.02 15.33
C ILE A 85 25.69 -21.18 14.09
N HIS A 86 24.53 -21.43 13.51
CA HIS A 86 23.98 -20.75 12.34
C HIS A 86 22.78 -19.86 12.67
N PHE A 87 22.07 -20.13 13.76
CA PHE A 87 20.93 -19.32 14.19
C PHE A 87 20.99 -19.03 15.69
N ALA A 88 20.53 -17.85 16.09
CA ALA A 88 20.44 -17.49 17.50
C ALA A 88 19.12 -16.79 17.80
N SER A 89 18.40 -17.22 18.83
CA SER A 89 17.19 -16.52 19.29
C SER A 89 17.35 -16.04 20.73
N PHE A 90 16.85 -14.85 20.98
CA PHE A 90 16.79 -14.26 22.32
C PHE A 90 15.44 -14.54 22.96
N PHE A 91 15.43 -14.72 24.28
CA PHE A 91 14.22 -14.49 25.07
C PHE A 91 13.83 -12.99 25.05
N GLU A 92 12.72 -12.66 25.68
CA GLU A 92 12.24 -11.29 25.84
C GLU A 92 13.36 -10.33 26.28
N LEU A 93 13.60 -9.32 25.45
CA LEU A 93 14.58 -8.27 25.64
C LEU A 93 13.96 -7.14 26.46
N GLN A 94 14.74 -6.55 27.37
CA GLN A 94 14.28 -5.46 28.23
C GLN A 94 14.35 -4.15 27.45
N TRP A 95 13.20 -3.53 27.18
CA TRP A 95 13.14 -2.34 26.32
C TRP A 95 13.96 -1.18 26.87
N GLU A 96 13.89 -0.94 28.18
CA GLU A 96 14.56 0.15 28.89
C GLU A 96 16.08 0.06 28.78
N GLN A 97 16.61 -1.17 28.65
CA GLN A 97 18.04 -1.44 28.50
C GLN A 97 18.48 -1.48 27.04
N LEU A 98 17.58 -1.88 26.14
CA LEU A 98 17.84 -2.00 24.71
C LEU A 98 17.77 -0.64 24.00
N GLU A 99 16.75 0.17 24.27
CA GLU A 99 16.47 1.44 23.59
C GLU A 99 17.69 2.39 23.51
N PRO A 100 18.48 2.59 24.59
CA PRO A 100 19.63 3.50 24.56
C PRO A 100 20.74 3.08 23.59
N LEU A 101 20.80 1.79 23.24
CA LEU A 101 21.80 1.21 22.33
C LEU A 101 21.47 1.43 20.84
N LEU A 102 20.28 1.95 20.54
CA LEU A 102 19.74 2.05 19.20
C LEU A 102 19.88 3.48 18.65
N SER A 103 20.18 3.59 17.35
CA SER A 103 20.11 4.84 16.59
C SER A 103 18.80 4.98 15.83
N TYR A 104 18.13 3.86 15.57
CA TYR A 104 16.84 3.80 14.89
C TYR A 104 16.10 2.55 15.36
N TYR A 105 14.80 2.67 15.58
CA TYR A 105 13.93 1.55 15.88
C TYR A 105 12.50 1.83 15.43
N HIS A 106 11.76 0.76 15.13
CA HIS A 106 10.32 0.78 14.97
C HIS A 106 9.71 -0.10 16.07
N LYS A 107 9.31 0.52 17.19
CA LYS A 107 9.00 -0.16 18.45
C LYS A 107 7.90 -1.22 18.31
N ILE A 108 6.94 -0.98 17.41
CA ILE A 108 5.81 -1.89 17.18
C ILE A 108 6.24 -3.23 16.56
N ASP A 109 7.32 -3.27 15.79
CA ASP A 109 7.84 -4.52 15.20
C ASP A 109 8.70 -5.32 16.20
N LEU A 110 9.02 -4.73 17.36
CA LEU A 110 9.84 -5.34 18.40
C LEU A 110 9.00 -6.00 19.50
N PHE A 111 7.66 -5.81 19.49
CA PHE A 111 6.77 -6.32 20.55
C PHE A 111 6.91 -7.82 20.83
N ASP A 112 7.15 -8.64 19.79
CA ASP A 112 7.30 -10.10 19.94
C ASP A 112 8.64 -10.50 20.61
N VAL A 113 9.58 -9.56 20.69
CA VAL A 113 10.94 -9.77 21.21
C VAL A 113 11.15 -8.98 22.50
N LEU A 114 10.24 -8.10 22.91
CA LEU A 114 10.36 -7.28 24.12
C LEU A 114 9.60 -7.87 25.31
N ALA A 115 10.18 -7.74 26.50
CA ALA A 115 9.46 -7.91 27.75
C ALA A 115 8.54 -6.70 27.92
N ASN A 116 7.23 -6.91 27.77
CA ASN A 116 6.26 -5.84 28.01
C ASN A 116 6.33 -5.41 29.49
N SER A 117 6.73 -4.16 29.73
CA SER A 117 6.69 -3.51 31.04
C SER A 117 5.24 -3.45 31.54
N LYS A 118 4.80 -4.47 32.29
CA LYS A 118 3.56 -4.44 33.05
C LYS A 118 3.76 -3.53 34.27
N GLU A 119 3.59 -2.23 34.11
CA GLU A 119 3.34 -1.31 35.22
C GLU A 119 1.95 -0.69 35.07
N ASN A 120 0.97 -1.36 35.68
CA ASN A 120 -0.08 -0.79 36.51
C ASN A 120 -1.20 -1.83 36.67
N GLU A 121 -1.07 -2.67 37.69
CA GLU A 121 -2.17 -3.14 38.55
C GLU A 121 -1.56 -4.06 39.63
N THR A 122 -1.19 -3.46 40.76
CA THR A 122 -0.94 -4.21 41.98
C THR A 122 -1.89 -3.70 43.06
N THR A 123 -2.80 -4.55 43.52
CA THR A 123 -2.88 -4.82 44.97
C THR A 123 -3.57 -6.15 45.25
N ALA A 124 -2.78 -7.04 45.86
CA ALA A 124 -3.12 -8.06 46.86
C ALA A 124 -4.07 -9.22 46.45
N THR A 125 -3.82 -10.49 46.78
CA THR A 125 -3.12 -11.02 47.95
C THR A 125 -2.80 -12.52 47.78
N GLN A 126 -1.63 -12.91 48.27
CA GLN A 126 -1.31 -14.15 49.00
C GLN A 126 -1.17 -15.52 48.29
N SER A 127 0.10 -15.94 48.28
CA SER A 127 0.66 -17.09 49.01
C SER A 127 0.35 -18.52 48.55
N GLY A 128 1.40 -19.22 48.14
CA GLY A 128 1.43 -20.68 48.07
C GLY A 128 2.83 -21.22 47.79
N ILE A 129 3.65 -21.33 48.84
CA ILE A 129 4.92 -22.06 48.85
C ILE A 129 4.67 -23.55 48.55
N ARG A 130 5.43 -24.16 47.63
CA ARG A 130 5.76 -25.60 47.69
C ARG A 130 7.08 -25.90 46.97
N GLN A 131 7.98 -26.54 47.72
CA GLN A 131 9.27 -27.10 47.29
C GLN A 131 9.09 -28.50 46.69
N ASP A 132 9.92 -28.78 45.67
CA ASP A 132 10.61 -30.02 45.29
C ASP A 132 9.79 -31.26 44.81
N PRO A 133 10.33 -32.13 43.89
CA PRO A 133 11.76 -32.46 43.74
C PRO A 133 12.34 -32.60 42.31
N VAL A 134 13.67 -32.60 42.30
CA VAL A 134 14.59 -33.06 41.25
C VAL A 134 14.26 -34.50 40.82
N VAL A 135 14.12 -34.73 39.51
CA VAL A 135 14.11 -36.08 38.91
C VAL A 135 15.14 -36.13 37.79
N HIS A 136 16.07 -37.07 37.94
CA HIS A 136 17.12 -37.43 37.00
C HIS A 136 16.58 -37.89 35.64
N GLY A 137 17.44 -37.77 34.62
CA GLY A 137 17.13 -37.96 33.22
C GLY A 137 16.49 -39.29 32.85
N GLN A 138 15.49 -39.20 31.99
CA GLN A 138 15.20 -40.24 31.02
C GLN A 138 15.07 -39.58 29.63
N VAL A 139 15.91 -40.06 28.71
CA VAL A 139 15.84 -39.79 27.28
C VAL A 139 14.43 -40.16 26.80
N ARG A 140 13.61 -39.16 26.46
CA ARG A 140 12.31 -39.39 25.81
C ARG A 140 12.53 -39.62 24.31
N PRO A 141 11.88 -40.63 23.72
CA PRO A 141 11.99 -40.90 22.29
C PRO A 141 11.40 -39.74 21.47
N LYS A 142 11.94 -39.48 20.27
CA LYS A 142 11.44 -38.49 19.29
C LYS A 142 9.92 -38.64 19.13
N GLN A 143 9.15 -37.76 19.77
CA GLN A 143 7.71 -37.68 19.56
C GLN A 143 7.46 -37.12 18.16
N LYS A 144 6.61 -37.83 17.40
CA LYS A 144 6.06 -37.39 16.13
C LYS A 144 5.35 -36.05 16.39
N GLU A 145 5.84 -34.96 15.82
CA GLU A 145 5.14 -33.66 15.89
C GLU A 145 3.78 -33.86 15.22
N GLU A 146 2.72 -33.82 16.01
CA GLU A 146 1.36 -33.86 15.48
C GLU A 146 1.06 -32.48 14.88
N GLU A 147 0.77 -32.46 13.58
CA GLU A 147 0.33 -31.28 12.85
C GLU A 147 -1.19 -31.32 12.68
N TRP A 148 -1.87 -30.22 12.99
CA TRP A 148 -3.29 -30.07 12.70
C TRP A 148 -3.54 -28.89 11.79
N THR A 149 -4.51 -29.04 10.91
CA THR A 149 -5.01 -27.96 10.07
C THR A 149 -6.42 -27.60 10.48
N GLU A 150 -6.68 -26.30 10.54
CA GLU A 150 -7.99 -25.72 10.75
C GLU A 150 -8.28 -24.72 9.64
N GLN A 151 -9.53 -24.67 9.19
CA GLN A 151 -9.99 -23.71 8.20
C GLN A 151 -11.10 -22.86 8.80
N VAL A 152 -10.96 -21.54 8.67
CA VAL A 152 -11.93 -20.56 9.16
C VAL A 152 -12.28 -19.61 8.02
N GLN A 153 -13.55 -19.22 7.94
CA GLN A 153 -13.97 -18.15 7.04
C GLN A 153 -14.04 -16.82 7.80
N VAL A 154 -13.46 -15.78 7.22
CA VAL A 154 -13.44 -14.43 7.78
C VAL A 154 -13.96 -13.44 6.73
N ASP A 155 -14.69 -12.41 7.14
CA ASP A 155 -15.05 -11.34 6.22
C ASP A 155 -13.79 -10.57 5.82
N LEU A 156 -13.61 -10.30 4.52
CA LEU A 156 -12.48 -9.53 4.03
C LEU A 156 -12.45 -8.12 4.64
N LEU A 157 -13.62 -7.56 5.00
CA LEU A 157 -13.72 -6.27 5.67
C LEU A 157 -13.06 -6.28 7.06
N ASP A 158 -13.06 -7.43 7.75
CA ASP A 158 -12.48 -7.59 9.09
C ASP A 158 -10.95 -7.81 9.06
N VAL A 159 -10.35 -7.98 7.88
CA VAL A 159 -8.91 -8.21 7.70
C VAL A 159 -8.15 -6.89 7.76
N GLU A 160 -7.26 -6.67 8.71
CA GLU A 160 -6.45 -5.45 8.74
C GLU A 160 -5.24 -5.58 7.81
N ILE A 161 -5.17 -4.73 6.78
CA ILE A 161 -4.08 -4.75 5.79
C ILE A 161 -2.96 -3.82 6.26
N GLY A 162 -1.75 -4.36 6.39
CA GLY A 162 -0.52 -3.61 6.66
C GLY A 162 0.44 -3.66 5.47
N ILE A 163 1.64 -3.10 5.64
CA ILE A 163 2.69 -3.18 4.64
C ILE A 163 3.19 -4.63 4.55
N GLY A 164 2.99 -5.27 3.39
CA GLY A 164 3.47 -6.61 3.13
C GLY A 164 2.75 -7.72 3.90
N GLN A 165 1.68 -7.40 4.63
CA GLN A 165 1.03 -8.35 5.54
C GLN A 165 -0.46 -8.06 5.77
N ALA A 166 -1.20 -9.10 6.15
CA ALA A 166 -2.59 -9.05 6.60
C ALA A 166 -2.72 -9.64 8.01
N HIS A 167 -3.39 -8.90 8.88
CA HIS A 167 -3.70 -9.30 10.25
C HIS A 167 -5.16 -9.74 10.34
N ILE A 168 -5.38 -10.93 10.91
CA ILE A 168 -6.69 -11.55 10.97
C ILE A 168 -6.93 -12.10 12.37
N ASN A 169 -8.02 -11.70 13.00
CA ASN A 169 -8.45 -12.28 14.27
C ASN A 169 -9.37 -13.47 14.00
N VAL A 170 -8.92 -14.68 14.35
CA VAL A 170 -9.66 -15.93 14.11
C VAL A 170 -10.05 -16.58 15.42
N LEU A 171 -11.28 -17.08 15.51
CA LEU A 171 -11.70 -17.96 16.59
C LEU A 171 -11.27 -19.39 16.22
N SER A 172 -10.32 -19.94 16.97
CA SER A 172 -9.84 -21.32 16.77
C SER A 172 -10.63 -22.28 17.65
N LYS A 173 -10.94 -23.47 17.13
CA LYS A 173 -11.50 -24.58 17.91
C LYS A 173 -10.51 -25.16 18.93
N TRP A 174 -9.23 -24.82 18.81
CA TRP A 174 -8.15 -25.37 19.64
C TRP A 174 -7.64 -24.43 20.74
N LYS A 175 -8.00 -23.14 20.69
CA LYS A 175 -7.61 -22.15 21.71
C LYS A 175 -8.84 -21.42 22.22
N ALA A 176 -8.86 -21.13 23.52
CA ALA A 176 -9.85 -20.24 24.10
C ALA A 176 -9.50 -18.79 23.72
N GLY A 177 -10.40 -18.11 23.02
CA GLY A 177 -10.27 -16.71 22.62
C GLY A 177 -9.74 -16.49 21.19
N PRO A 178 -9.74 -15.23 20.72
CA PRO A 178 -9.27 -14.89 19.38
C PRO A 178 -7.76 -15.09 19.24
N VAL A 179 -7.37 -15.72 18.16
CA VAL A 179 -5.97 -15.91 17.76
C VAL A 179 -5.66 -14.87 16.68
N ARG A 180 -4.58 -14.10 16.87
CA ARG A 180 -4.07 -13.19 15.83
C ARG A 180 -3.24 -13.99 14.84
N ALA A 181 -3.75 -14.13 13.63
CA ALA A 181 -3.09 -14.75 12.50
C ALA A 181 -2.49 -13.67 11.60
N VAL A 182 -1.22 -13.84 11.20
CA VAL A 182 -0.52 -12.92 10.30
C VAL A 182 -0.16 -13.65 9.02
N LEU A 183 -0.60 -13.11 7.89
CA LEU A 183 -0.27 -13.60 6.55
C LEU A 183 0.63 -12.59 5.85
N THR A 184 1.65 -13.06 5.16
CA THR A 184 2.57 -12.20 4.40
C THR A 184 2.18 -12.18 2.92
N ASN A 185 2.12 -10.99 2.34
CA ASN A 185 1.99 -10.77 0.90
C ASN A 185 2.57 -9.38 0.58
N SER A 186 3.66 -9.34 -0.19
CA SER A 186 4.41 -8.12 -0.53
C SER A 186 3.63 -7.06 -1.31
N TYR A 187 2.49 -7.43 -1.92
CA TYR A 187 1.63 -6.51 -2.65
C TYR A 187 0.65 -5.75 -1.76
N LEU A 188 0.54 -6.13 -0.48
CA LEU A 188 -0.36 -5.48 0.46
C LEU A 188 0.21 -4.15 0.96
N VAL A 189 -0.64 -3.13 0.96
CA VAL A 189 -0.34 -1.81 1.51
C VAL A 189 -1.53 -1.31 2.35
N PRO A 190 -1.30 -0.50 3.39
CA PRO A 190 -2.36 -0.04 4.31
C PRO A 190 -3.52 0.70 3.62
N GLU A 191 -3.26 1.39 2.52
CA GLU A 191 -4.24 2.14 1.74
C GLU A 191 -5.36 1.23 1.20
N TYR A 192 -5.11 -0.08 1.08
CA TYR A 192 -6.11 -1.05 0.64
C TYR A 192 -7.22 -1.27 1.65
N ASN A 193 -7.06 -0.84 2.91
CA ASN A 193 -8.14 -0.91 3.90
C ASN A 193 -9.39 -0.12 3.48
N TRP A 194 -9.20 1.00 2.77
CA TRP A 194 -10.28 1.89 2.34
C TRP A 194 -11.04 1.37 1.11
N ILE A 195 -10.45 0.42 0.39
CA ILE A 195 -10.99 -0.12 -0.87
C ILE A 195 -11.23 -1.63 -0.83
N LYS A 196 -11.32 -2.23 0.37
CA LYS A 196 -11.59 -3.68 0.55
C LYS A 196 -12.85 -4.16 -0.18
N SER A 197 -13.88 -3.32 -0.29
CA SER A 197 -15.09 -3.65 -1.05
C SER A 197 -14.81 -3.92 -2.53
N PHE A 198 -13.83 -3.24 -3.12
CA PHE A 198 -13.38 -3.46 -4.49
C PHE A 198 -12.54 -4.73 -4.60
N PHE A 199 -11.70 -5.05 -3.61
CA PHE A 199 -11.01 -6.34 -3.53
C PHE A 199 -12.00 -7.50 -3.43
N ALA A 200 -13.04 -7.39 -2.61
CA ALA A 200 -14.09 -8.40 -2.52
C ALA A 200 -14.79 -8.62 -3.86
N LYS A 201 -15.05 -7.53 -4.61
CA LYS A 201 -15.63 -7.61 -5.96
C LYS A 201 -14.67 -8.26 -6.96
N ALA A 202 -13.40 -7.90 -6.94
CA ALA A 202 -12.38 -8.45 -7.84
C ALA A 202 -12.09 -9.94 -7.56
N LEU A 203 -12.09 -10.35 -6.30
CA LEU A 203 -11.93 -11.74 -5.86
C LEU A 203 -13.19 -12.59 -6.07
N GLY A 204 -14.35 -11.95 -6.29
CA GLY A 204 -15.65 -12.62 -6.42
C GLY A 204 -16.22 -13.16 -5.11
N THR A 205 -15.67 -12.73 -3.96
CA THR A 205 -16.11 -13.17 -2.63
C THR A 205 -15.91 -12.07 -1.58
N LYS A 206 -16.83 -11.98 -0.62
CA LYS A 206 -16.69 -11.12 0.57
C LYS A 206 -15.98 -11.82 1.72
N LYS A 207 -15.86 -13.14 1.66
CA LYS A 207 -15.22 -13.96 2.69
C LYS A 207 -13.94 -14.59 2.16
N ILE A 208 -12.91 -14.62 3.00
CA ILE A 208 -11.66 -15.31 2.71
C ILE A 208 -11.56 -16.58 3.54
N HIS A 209 -10.86 -17.58 3.01
CA HIS A 209 -10.53 -18.79 3.73
C HIS A 209 -9.16 -18.63 4.37
N VAL A 210 -9.09 -18.82 5.68
CA VAL A 210 -7.85 -18.79 6.46
C VAL A 210 -7.54 -20.20 6.90
N ILE A 211 -6.39 -20.71 6.45
CA ILE A 211 -5.87 -22.03 6.76
C ILE A 211 -4.82 -21.84 7.85
N LEU A 212 -5.12 -22.35 9.04
CA LEU A 212 -4.27 -22.30 10.22
C LEU A 212 -3.60 -23.67 10.39
N ASN A 213 -2.27 -23.69 10.39
CA ASN A 213 -1.49 -24.88 10.71
C ASN A 213 -0.99 -24.77 12.15
N TRP A 214 -1.23 -25.83 12.91
CA TRP A 214 -0.90 -25.93 14.32
C TRP A 214 0.09 -27.06 14.54
N VAL A 215 1.05 -26.84 15.44
CA VAL A 215 2.01 -27.86 15.89
C VAL A 215 1.92 -27.95 17.41
N LYS A 216 1.87 -29.17 17.94
CA LYS A 216 1.92 -29.41 19.39
C LYS A 216 3.36 -29.54 19.81
N ASN A 217 3.81 -28.53 20.54
CA ASN A 217 5.12 -28.46 21.14
C ASN A 217 5.05 -28.88 22.62
N ILE A 218 6.21 -28.97 23.24
CA ILE A 218 6.36 -29.27 24.68
C ILE A 218 5.59 -28.23 25.54
N ASP A 219 5.51 -26.98 25.06
CA ASP A 219 4.82 -25.86 25.73
C ASP A 219 3.32 -25.74 25.37
N GLY A 220 2.78 -26.69 24.58
CA GLY A 220 1.39 -26.69 24.14
C GLY A 220 1.22 -26.45 22.63
N LEU A 221 0.00 -26.08 22.21
CA LEU A 221 -0.35 -25.90 20.80
C LEU A 221 0.05 -24.50 20.29
N SER A 222 0.88 -24.45 19.25
CA SER A 222 1.39 -23.21 18.64
C SER A 222 0.99 -23.13 17.17
N LEU A 223 0.75 -21.91 16.67
CA LEU A 223 0.45 -21.67 15.26
C LEU A 223 1.77 -21.70 14.47
N SER A 224 1.90 -22.63 13.54
CA SER A 224 3.12 -22.83 12.73
C SER A 224 3.03 -22.16 11.35
N GLY A 225 1.83 -21.88 10.85
CA GLY A 225 1.64 -21.20 9.58
C GLY A 225 0.21 -20.76 9.33
N VAL A 226 0.08 -19.72 8.52
CA VAL A 226 -1.20 -19.13 8.08
C VAL A 226 -1.17 -18.98 6.58
N LYS A 227 -2.21 -19.44 5.89
CA LYS A 227 -2.37 -19.25 4.44
C LYS A 227 -3.77 -18.80 4.11
N SER A 228 -3.93 -18.08 3.01
CA SER A 228 -5.24 -17.73 2.49
C SER A 228 -5.19 -17.70 0.96
N PRO A 229 -5.87 -18.63 0.27
CA PRO A 229 -5.89 -18.67 -1.19
C PRO A 229 -6.41 -17.38 -1.83
N GLU A 230 -7.29 -16.64 -1.15
CA GLU A 230 -7.80 -15.36 -1.62
C GLU A 230 -6.77 -14.24 -1.48
N LEU A 231 -6.09 -14.14 -0.33
CA LEU A 231 -5.06 -13.12 -0.14
C LEU A 231 -3.81 -13.40 -0.98
N ASP A 232 -3.49 -14.67 -1.26
CA ASP A 232 -2.40 -15.07 -2.15
C ASP A 232 -2.64 -14.65 -3.61
N LYS A 233 -3.91 -14.46 -4.02
CA LYS A 233 -4.26 -13.94 -5.36
C LYS A 233 -4.08 -12.44 -5.49
N ILE A 234 -3.83 -11.72 -4.40
CA ILE A 234 -3.57 -10.28 -4.46
C ILE A 234 -2.17 -10.07 -5.02
N ASP A 235 -2.12 -9.86 -6.33
CA ASP A 235 -0.93 -9.53 -7.10
C ASP A 235 -1.16 -8.24 -7.92
N ASN A 236 -0.16 -7.85 -8.72
CA ASN A 236 -0.29 -6.68 -9.60
C ASN A 236 -1.50 -6.73 -10.55
N ARG A 237 -1.91 -7.93 -11.00
CA ARG A 237 -3.03 -8.09 -11.94
C ARG A 237 -4.36 -7.83 -11.24
N LEU A 238 -4.56 -8.42 -10.06
CA LEU A 238 -5.76 -8.17 -9.26
C LEU A 238 -5.84 -6.71 -8.84
N ILE A 239 -4.70 -6.11 -8.46
CA ILE A 239 -4.63 -4.69 -8.12
C ILE A 239 -5.07 -3.81 -9.29
N GLU A 240 -4.68 -4.13 -10.53
CA GLU A 240 -5.13 -3.38 -11.72
C GLU A 240 -6.67 -3.47 -11.88
N VAL A 241 -7.25 -4.65 -11.69
CA VAL A 241 -8.71 -4.85 -11.71
C VAL A 241 -9.39 -4.00 -10.65
N VAL A 242 -8.85 -3.98 -9.43
CA VAL A 242 -9.35 -3.16 -8.33
C VAL A 242 -9.30 -1.67 -8.67
N ARG A 243 -8.20 -1.17 -9.26
CA ARG A 243 -8.08 0.24 -9.70
C ARG A 243 -9.13 0.58 -10.74
N ARG A 244 -9.32 -0.27 -11.77
CA ARG A 244 -10.36 -0.10 -12.78
C ARG A 244 -11.75 -0.02 -12.14
N LEU A 245 -12.07 -0.92 -11.22
CA LEU A 245 -13.35 -0.93 -10.52
C LEU A 245 -13.57 0.32 -9.67
N HIS A 246 -12.53 0.79 -8.97
CA HIS A 246 -12.57 1.99 -8.15
C HIS A 246 -12.85 3.24 -9.00
N PHE A 247 -12.05 3.44 -10.05
CA PHE A 247 -12.24 4.54 -10.99
C PHE A 247 -13.63 4.53 -11.63
N MET A 248 -14.08 3.37 -12.13
CA MET A 248 -15.39 3.26 -12.77
C MET A 248 -16.56 3.54 -11.81
N ASN A 249 -16.40 3.23 -10.54
CA ASN A 249 -17.39 3.60 -9.52
C ASN A 249 -17.44 5.12 -9.37
N ARG A 250 -16.28 5.78 -9.16
CA ARG A 250 -16.16 7.24 -9.02
C ARG A 250 -16.66 7.99 -10.25
N TRP A 251 -16.44 7.45 -11.45
CA TRP A 251 -16.94 8.01 -12.71
C TRP A 251 -18.47 7.95 -12.82
N LYS A 252 -19.07 6.81 -12.42
CA LYS A 252 -20.51 6.57 -12.56
C LYS A 252 -21.33 7.32 -11.50
N ASP A 253 -20.80 7.38 -10.28
CA ASP A 253 -21.40 8.05 -9.14
C ASP A 253 -20.40 9.04 -8.52
N PRO A 254 -20.27 10.23 -9.13
CA PRO A 254 -19.37 11.22 -8.62
C PRO A 254 -19.93 11.82 -7.33
N THR A 255 -19.41 11.42 -6.17
CA THR A 255 -19.70 12.02 -4.85
C THR A 255 -19.13 13.44 -4.69
N THR A 256 -18.93 14.15 -5.80
CA THR A 256 -18.15 15.37 -5.87
C THR A 256 -18.77 16.50 -5.04
N PRO A 257 -17.98 17.27 -4.27
CA PRO A 257 -18.43 18.57 -3.80
C PRO A 257 -18.89 19.44 -4.98
N VAL A 258 -20.01 20.13 -4.80
CA VAL A 258 -20.79 20.81 -5.85
C VAL A 258 -19.96 21.80 -6.67
N ASP A 259 -18.85 22.33 -6.13
CA ASP A 259 -18.09 23.42 -6.75
C ASP A 259 -17.04 23.00 -7.79
N GLN A 260 -16.65 21.73 -7.89
CA GLN A 260 -15.64 21.28 -8.88
C GLN A 260 -16.30 20.70 -10.14
N SER A 261 -15.78 21.10 -11.31
CA SER A 261 -16.27 20.77 -12.65
C SER A 261 -15.22 20.06 -13.52
N LEU A 262 -13.92 20.33 -13.34
CA LEU A 262 -12.80 19.64 -13.98
C LEU A 262 -11.97 18.87 -12.97
N PHE A 263 -11.62 17.65 -13.35
CA PHE A 263 -10.82 16.72 -12.54
C PHE A 263 -9.55 16.32 -13.27
N THR A 264 -8.49 16.08 -12.51
CA THR A 264 -7.29 15.38 -13.00
C THR A 264 -7.45 13.87 -12.86
N SER A 265 -6.65 13.07 -13.55
CA SER A 265 -6.70 11.61 -13.32
C SER A 265 -6.19 11.21 -11.94
N GLU A 266 -5.35 12.01 -11.27
CA GLU A 266 -5.03 11.80 -9.85
C GLU A 266 -6.28 11.94 -9.00
N GLU A 267 -6.98 13.06 -9.10
CA GLU A 267 -8.16 13.37 -8.28
C GLU A 267 -9.28 12.33 -8.46
N LEU A 268 -9.40 11.74 -9.66
CA LEU A 268 -10.38 10.67 -9.92
C LEU A 268 -9.97 9.30 -9.36
N GLN A 269 -8.68 9.11 -9.06
CA GLN A 269 -8.12 7.86 -8.57
C GLN A 269 -7.65 7.96 -7.10
N GLU A 270 -7.78 9.14 -6.49
CA GLU A 270 -7.45 9.36 -5.09
C GLU A 270 -8.41 8.60 -4.17
N VAL A 271 -7.81 7.78 -3.31
CA VAL A 271 -8.50 7.13 -2.19
C VAL A 271 -8.53 8.13 -1.04
N PRO A 272 -9.70 8.38 -0.41
CA PRO A 272 -9.79 9.32 0.72
C PRO A 272 -8.75 9.00 1.79
N GLN A 273 -7.86 9.93 2.07
CA GLN A 273 -6.84 9.81 3.11
C GLN A 273 -7.24 10.67 4.31
N GLU A 274 -7.94 10.08 5.27
CA GLU A 274 -7.90 10.60 6.64
C GLU A 274 -6.83 9.80 7.38
N SER A 275 -5.66 10.42 7.56
CA SER A 275 -4.47 9.94 8.26
C SER A 275 -3.62 8.86 7.57
N ALA A 276 -2.66 9.29 6.73
CA ALA A 276 -1.43 8.53 6.53
C ALA A 276 -0.28 9.43 6.03
N GLN A 277 0.73 9.64 6.87
CA GLN A 277 2.09 9.87 6.42
C GLN A 277 2.65 8.54 5.89
N SER A 278 2.24 8.11 4.69
CA SER A 278 2.83 6.96 4.01
C SER A 278 3.26 7.36 2.59
N SER A 279 4.57 7.33 2.39
CA SER A 279 5.26 7.55 1.12
C SER A 279 5.12 6.32 0.21
N GLY A 280 3.93 6.14 -0.36
CA GLY A 280 3.66 5.03 -1.29
C GLY A 280 2.35 5.20 -2.03
N LYS A 281 2.25 6.20 -2.92
CA LYS A 281 1.10 6.26 -3.84
C LYS A 281 1.15 5.01 -4.74
N ALA A 282 0.09 4.20 -4.72
CA ALA A 282 -0.06 3.13 -5.70
C ALA A 282 0.05 3.74 -7.11
N PRO A 283 0.74 3.08 -8.06
CA PRO A 283 0.89 3.62 -9.41
C PRO A 283 -0.50 3.83 -10.03
N LEU A 284 -0.79 5.07 -10.37
CA LEU A 284 -2.05 5.49 -10.99
C LEU A 284 -2.10 5.03 -12.44
N LEU A 285 -3.30 4.78 -12.95
CA LEU A 285 -3.51 4.61 -14.38
C LEU A 285 -3.17 5.93 -15.09
N SER A 286 -2.55 5.82 -16.27
CA SER A 286 -2.27 6.98 -17.12
C SER A 286 -3.57 7.59 -17.67
N ASP A 287 -3.47 8.81 -18.19
CA ASP A 287 -4.62 9.48 -18.82
C ASP A 287 -5.12 8.68 -20.03
N GLU A 288 -4.20 8.10 -20.80
CA GLU A 288 -4.49 7.23 -21.94
C GLU A 288 -5.17 5.93 -21.53
N ASP A 289 -4.70 5.28 -20.46
CA ASP A 289 -5.31 4.05 -19.95
C ASP A 289 -6.73 4.30 -19.44
N LEU A 290 -6.96 5.43 -18.76
CA LEU A 290 -8.30 5.82 -18.30
C LEU A 290 -9.22 6.15 -19.46
N LEU A 291 -8.75 6.87 -20.48
CA LEU A 291 -9.54 7.14 -21.67
C LEU A 291 -9.92 5.83 -22.36
N ALA A 292 -8.97 4.93 -22.60
CA ALA A 292 -9.22 3.63 -23.21
C ALA A 292 -10.25 2.82 -22.41
N LEU A 293 -10.11 2.79 -21.07
CA LEU A 293 -11.06 2.13 -20.17
C LEU A 293 -12.49 2.67 -20.34
N LEU A 294 -12.65 3.99 -20.44
CA LEU A 294 -13.96 4.62 -20.63
C LEU A 294 -14.53 4.34 -22.03
N LEU A 295 -13.70 4.39 -23.08
CA LEU A 295 -14.14 4.10 -24.44
C LEU A 295 -14.64 2.66 -24.59
N ASP A 296 -13.93 1.71 -23.96
CA ASP A 296 -14.28 0.29 -23.96
C ASP A 296 -15.60 0.02 -23.22
N GLU A 297 -15.82 0.65 -22.06
CA GLU A 297 -17.03 0.45 -21.26
C GLU A 297 -18.28 1.02 -21.96
N PHE A 298 -18.20 2.23 -22.51
CA PHE A 298 -19.39 2.99 -22.89
C PHE A 298 -19.78 2.88 -24.38
N LYS A 299 -19.04 2.14 -25.22
CA LYS A 299 -19.29 2.02 -26.68
C LYS A 299 -19.54 3.39 -27.33
N VAL A 300 -18.52 4.25 -27.24
CA VAL A 300 -18.60 5.68 -27.55
C VAL A 300 -18.58 5.93 -29.07
N ARG A 301 -19.58 6.65 -29.61
CA ARG A 301 -19.67 6.90 -31.07
C ARG A 301 -18.54 7.79 -31.59
N ASN A 302 -18.14 8.76 -30.80
CA ASN A 302 -17.07 9.70 -31.10
C ASN A 302 -15.68 9.22 -30.62
N ALA A 303 -15.48 7.90 -30.50
CA ALA A 303 -14.21 7.31 -30.06
C ALA A 303 -13.03 7.71 -30.98
N ALA A 304 -13.25 7.84 -32.30
CA ALA A 304 -12.21 8.25 -33.23
C ALA A 304 -11.71 9.68 -32.95
N GLN A 305 -12.62 10.59 -32.64
CA GLN A 305 -12.34 11.98 -32.27
C GLN A 305 -11.57 12.05 -30.95
N LEU A 306 -12.04 11.32 -29.93
CA LEU A 306 -11.37 11.24 -28.63
C LEU A 306 -9.95 10.68 -28.74
N ASN A 307 -9.77 9.59 -29.50
CA ASN A 307 -8.45 9.01 -29.75
C ASN A 307 -7.53 9.95 -30.54
N TYR A 308 -8.08 10.71 -31.50
CA TYR A 308 -7.30 11.69 -32.26
C TYR A 308 -6.83 12.85 -31.38
N LEU A 309 -7.74 13.42 -30.57
CA LEU A 309 -7.42 14.49 -29.64
C LEU A 309 -6.36 14.04 -28.64
N ALA A 310 -6.57 12.90 -27.97
CA ALA A 310 -5.64 12.37 -26.98
C ALA A 310 -4.27 11.99 -27.59
N GLY A 311 -4.27 11.29 -28.72
CA GLY A 311 -3.05 10.71 -29.28
C GLY A 311 -2.22 11.65 -30.15
N LYS A 312 -2.83 12.68 -30.74
CA LYS A 312 -2.15 13.57 -31.71
C LYS A 312 -2.08 15.03 -31.27
N LEU A 313 -3.10 15.55 -30.60
CA LEU A 313 -3.22 16.99 -30.36
C LEU A 313 -2.96 17.39 -28.91
N GLN A 314 -3.28 16.52 -27.94
CA GLN A 314 -3.03 16.76 -26.53
C GLN A 314 -1.56 17.07 -26.29
N ALA A 315 -1.29 18.19 -25.63
CA ALA A 315 0.06 18.59 -25.29
C ALA A 315 0.61 17.66 -24.20
N LYS A 316 1.78 17.06 -24.44
CA LYS A 316 2.41 16.06 -23.56
C LYS A 316 2.86 16.63 -22.21
N ASP A 317 3.02 17.95 -22.12
CA ASP A 317 3.40 18.67 -20.90
C ASP A 317 2.20 18.98 -20.00
N HIS A 318 0.98 18.67 -20.44
CA HIS A 318 -0.26 18.91 -19.69
C HIS A 318 -1.10 17.64 -19.60
N ARG A 319 -1.64 17.39 -18.40
CA ARG A 319 -2.50 16.24 -18.14
C ARG A 319 -3.90 16.47 -18.67
N LEU A 320 -4.55 15.41 -19.11
CA LEU A 320 -5.95 15.42 -19.53
C LEU A 320 -6.82 15.83 -18.34
N ARG A 321 -7.86 16.62 -18.61
CA ARG A 321 -8.88 16.96 -17.61
C ARG A 321 -10.18 16.27 -17.95
N PHE A 322 -10.89 15.84 -16.92
CA PHE A 322 -12.12 15.07 -17.01
C PHE A 322 -13.28 15.92 -16.50
N THR A 323 -14.41 15.89 -17.20
CA THR A 323 -15.68 16.39 -16.67
C THR A 323 -16.56 15.20 -16.33
N LEU A 324 -17.26 15.26 -15.20
CA LEU A 324 -18.15 14.19 -14.73
C LEU A 324 -19.62 14.51 -15.04
N LYS A 325 -20.53 13.64 -14.62
CA LYS A 325 -21.98 13.85 -14.81
C LYS A 325 -22.44 15.21 -14.24
N PRO A 326 -23.43 15.86 -14.88
CA PRO A 326 -24.23 15.42 -16.04
C PRO A 326 -23.55 15.60 -17.42
N VAL A 327 -22.36 16.21 -17.50
CA VAL A 327 -21.65 16.51 -18.75
C VAL A 327 -20.33 15.74 -18.84
N ALA A 328 -20.43 14.40 -18.83
CA ALA A 328 -19.25 13.53 -18.82
C ALA A 328 -18.42 13.69 -20.12
N GLY A 329 -17.13 13.94 -19.99
CA GLY A 329 -16.27 14.26 -21.13
C GLY A 329 -14.83 14.57 -20.76
N PHE A 330 -14.12 15.12 -21.72
CA PHE A 330 -12.67 15.33 -21.65
C PHE A 330 -12.31 16.70 -22.18
N LEU A 331 -11.46 17.40 -21.45
CA LEU A 331 -10.93 18.70 -21.84
C LEU A 331 -9.44 18.53 -22.18
N PHE A 332 -9.15 18.66 -23.46
CA PHE A 332 -7.82 18.57 -24.04
C PHE A 332 -7.17 19.95 -24.11
N PHE A 333 -5.88 20.02 -23.78
CA PHE A 333 -5.06 21.21 -23.95
C PHE A 333 -4.14 21.04 -25.16
N ILE A 334 -4.19 21.98 -26.10
CA ILE A 334 -3.49 21.92 -27.38
C ILE A 334 -2.72 23.22 -27.59
N ARG A 335 -1.47 23.11 -28.03
CA ARG A 335 -0.65 24.26 -28.44
C ARG A 335 -0.74 24.43 -29.96
N GLY A 336 -1.41 25.49 -30.40
CA GLY A 336 -1.39 25.92 -31.79
C GLY A 336 -0.13 26.69 -32.13
N SER A 337 -0.02 27.13 -33.38
CA SER A 337 1.10 27.95 -33.86
C SER A 337 1.03 29.39 -33.36
N GLN A 338 -0.18 29.91 -33.18
CA GLN A 338 -0.43 31.29 -32.73
C GLN A 338 -1.15 31.37 -31.38
N MET A 339 -1.97 30.36 -31.07
CA MET A 339 -2.89 30.37 -29.94
C MET A 339 -2.73 29.10 -29.09
N THR A 340 -3.27 29.13 -27.87
CA THR A 340 -3.47 27.91 -27.06
C THR A 340 -4.94 27.55 -27.03
N HIS A 341 -5.26 26.27 -27.16
CA HIS A 341 -6.63 25.80 -27.34
C HIS A 341 -7.02 24.81 -26.25
N HIS A 342 -8.27 24.94 -25.80
CA HIS A 342 -8.95 23.99 -24.93
C HIS A 342 -10.08 23.36 -25.73
N CYS A 343 -9.96 22.06 -26.02
CA CYS A 343 -10.96 21.29 -26.75
C CYS A 343 -11.74 20.42 -25.78
N TRP A 344 -13.03 20.68 -25.62
CA TRP A 344 -13.92 19.87 -24.80
C TRP A 344 -14.75 18.94 -25.69
N GLU A 345 -14.55 17.65 -25.50
CA GLU A 345 -15.26 16.58 -26.18
C GLU A 345 -16.03 15.76 -25.16
N LEU A 346 -17.36 15.75 -25.28
CA LEU A 346 -18.22 14.96 -24.40
C LEU A 346 -18.24 13.50 -24.83
N LEU A 347 -18.46 12.59 -23.88
CA LEU A 347 -18.66 11.19 -24.18
C LEU A 347 -20.01 11.02 -24.92
N ASP A 348 -19.99 10.38 -26.09
CA ASP A 348 -21.15 10.21 -26.99
C ASP A 348 -21.75 11.54 -27.51
N SER A 349 -20.89 12.51 -27.86
CA SER A 349 -21.28 13.84 -28.35
C SER A 349 -21.59 13.90 -29.85
N HIS A 350 -22.20 15.02 -30.26
CA HIS A 350 -22.38 15.43 -31.66
C HIS A 350 -21.48 16.59 -32.08
N ALA A 351 -20.73 17.18 -31.16
CA ALA A 351 -19.87 18.31 -31.44
C ALA A 351 -18.69 18.39 -30.47
N THR A 352 -17.59 18.94 -30.97
CA THR A 352 -16.42 19.37 -30.19
C THR A 352 -16.51 20.87 -29.92
N TYR A 353 -16.25 21.28 -28.69
CA TYR A 353 -16.23 22.68 -28.28
C TYR A 353 -14.79 23.16 -28.15
N VAL A 354 -14.43 24.27 -28.79
CA VAL A 354 -13.05 24.76 -28.85
C VAL A 354 -13.01 26.18 -28.32
N TRP A 355 -12.18 26.42 -27.31
CA TRP A 355 -11.82 27.75 -26.84
C TRP A 355 -10.36 28.02 -27.15
N SER A 356 -10.09 29.09 -27.90
CA SER A 356 -8.76 29.52 -28.27
C SER A 356 -8.40 30.80 -27.52
N PHE A 357 -7.20 30.85 -26.94
CA PHE A 357 -6.70 31.95 -26.13
C PHE A 357 -5.41 32.50 -26.71
N ASN A 358 -5.23 33.82 -26.67
CA ASN A 358 -3.94 34.44 -26.94
C ASN A 358 -3.02 34.21 -25.73
N PRO A 359 -1.93 33.43 -25.87
CA PRO A 359 -1.04 33.13 -24.76
C PRO A 359 -0.29 34.35 -24.22
N SER A 360 -0.26 35.46 -24.97
CA SER A 360 0.30 36.74 -24.52
C SER A 360 -0.64 37.53 -23.60
N GLU A 361 -1.95 37.20 -23.62
CA GLU A 361 -2.98 37.92 -22.86
C GLU A 361 -3.48 37.12 -21.64
N VAL A 362 -3.52 35.79 -21.75
CA VAL A 362 -4.07 34.92 -20.70
C VAL A 362 -3.11 33.77 -20.43
N THR A 363 -2.64 33.67 -19.19
CA THR A 363 -1.74 32.60 -18.77
C THR A 363 -2.45 31.24 -18.77
N ILE A 364 -1.71 30.14 -18.97
CA ILE A 364 -2.29 28.78 -19.01
C ILE A 364 -3.08 28.45 -17.72
N GLN A 365 -2.59 28.89 -16.56
CA GLN A 365 -3.28 28.69 -15.28
C GLN A 365 -4.62 29.42 -15.23
N GLU A 366 -4.68 30.67 -15.72
CA GLU A 366 -5.92 31.42 -15.84
C GLU A 366 -6.86 30.80 -16.86
N GLN A 367 -6.36 30.27 -17.98
CA GLN A 367 -7.18 29.57 -18.96
C GLN A 367 -7.90 28.37 -18.32
N PHE A 368 -7.21 27.54 -17.53
CA PHE A 368 -7.85 26.43 -16.83
C PHE A 368 -8.92 26.91 -15.82
N ARG A 369 -8.67 28.00 -15.09
CA ARG A 369 -9.68 28.60 -14.19
C ARG A 369 -10.91 29.12 -14.95
N LEU A 370 -10.70 29.74 -16.11
CA LEU A 370 -11.79 30.19 -16.98
C LEU A 370 -12.57 28.99 -17.52
N MET A 371 -11.88 27.93 -17.96
CA MET A 371 -12.52 26.70 -18.43
C MET A 371 -13.35 26.03 -17.34
N GLU A 372 -12.86 26.01 -16.10
CA GLU A 372 -13.62 25.51 -14.94
C GLU A 372 -14.95 26.26 -14.77
N GLY A 373 -14.90 27.60 -14.76
CA GLY A 373 -16.10 28.42 -14.65
C GLY A 373 -17.06 28.27 -15.83
N ILE A 374 -16.53 28.19 -17.06
CA ILE A 374 -17.34 27.95 -18.27
C ILE A 374 -18.07 26.62 -18.20
N ILE A 375 -17.38 25.56 -17.79
CA ILE A 375 -17.97 24.21 -17.70
C ILE A 375 -18.98 24.16 -16.56
N GLY A 376 -18.72 24.83 -15.43
CA GLY A 376 -19.69 25.01 -14.35
C GLY A 376 -20.99 25.68 -14.85
N ILE A 377 -20.87 26.80 -15.58
CA ILE A 377 -22.02 27.47 -16.20
C ILE A 377 -22.76 26.54 -17.16
N ILE A 378 -22.05 25.80 -18.01
CA ILE A 378 -22.67 24.86 -18.95
C ILE A 378 -23.37 23.72 -18.22
N ARG A 379 -22.81 23.25 -17.10
CA ARG A 379 -23.41 22.19 -16.28
C ARG A 379 -24.73 22.65 -15.65
N GLU A 380 -24.82 23.91 -15.23
CA GLU A 380 -26.02 24.50 -14.60
C GLU A 380 -27.07 24.94 -15.62
N GLN A 381 -26.66 25.65 -16.66
CA GLN A 381 -27.54 26.35 -17.62
C GLN A 381 -27.74 25.57 -18.92
N GLY A 382 -26.84 24.64 -19.22
CA GLY A 382 -26.85 23.86 -20.45
C GLY A 382 -26.13 24.54 -21.62
N ARG A 383 -25.68 23.70 -22.56
CA ARG A 383 -24.83 24.11 -23.71
C ARG A 383 -25.49 25.13 -24.64
N GLN A 384 -26.81 25.05 -24.82
CA GLN A 384 -27.51 25.95 -25.74
C GLN A 384 -27.62 27.37 -25.18
N GLN A 385 -27.88 27.51 -23.88
CA GLN A 385 -27.92 28.80 -23.21
C GLN A 385 -26.54 29.46 -23.24
N TYR A 386 -25.48 28.72 -22.92
CA TYR A 386 -24.11 29.22 -23.04
C TYR A 386 -23.79 29.73 -24.46
N LYS A 387 -24.12 28.93 -25.50
CA LYS A 387 -23.91 29.33 -26.90
C LYS A 387 -24.66 30.60 -27.29
N GLN A 388 -25.87 30.80 -26.78
CA GLN A 388 -26.66 32.01 -27.01
C GLN A 388 -26.02 33.22 -26.33
N HIS A 389 -25.67 33.11 -25.05
CA HIS A 389 -24.99 34.18 -24.31
C HIS A 389 -23.66 34.58 -24.95
N TRP A 390 -22.85 33.61 -25.37
CA TRP A 390 -21.58 33.88 -26.05
C TRP A 390 -21.75 34.73 -27.31
N ARG A 391 -22.75 34.42 -28.15
CA ARG A 391 -23.03 35.17 -29.38
C ARG A 391 -23.45 36.61 -29.13
N LEU A 392 -24.14 36.86 -28.01
CA LEU A 392 -24.59 38.19 -27.63
C LEU A 392 -23.46 39.04 -27.02
N GLN A 393 -22.43 38.39 -26.46
CA GLN A 393 -21.34 39.04 -25.71
C GLN A 393 -19.97 38.96 -26.39
N SER A 394 -19.90 38.54 -27.66
CA SER A 394 -18.64 38.23 -28.37
C SER A 394 -17.59 39.35 -28.37
N ASN A 395 -18.01 40.61 -28.19
CA ASN A 395 -17.15 41.78 -28.22
C ASN A 395 -16.49 42.09 -26.86
N LEU A 396 -16.83 41.36 -25.80
CA LEU A 396 -16.35 41.59 -24.41
C LEU A 396 -15.32 40.53 -23.94
N ASN A 397 -15.03 39.54 -24.78
CA ASN A 397 -14.25 38.38 -24.37
C ASN A 397 -12.75 38.59 -24.59
N ARG A 398 -12.06 38.93 -23.50
CA ARG A 398 -10.60 39.15 -23.34
C ARG A 398 -9.74 38.11 -24.09
N GLY A 399 -9.39 38.36 -25.36
CA GLY A 399 -8.44 37.51 -26.10
C GLY A 399 -8.88 36.06 -26.31
N MET A 400 -10.17 35.76 -26.17
CA MET A 400 -10.72 34.40 -26.24
C MET A 400 -11.73 34.26 -27.38
N VAL A 401 -11.55 33.21 -28.18
CA VAL A 401 -12.44 32.83 -29.29
C VAL A 401 -13.07 31.49 -28.98
N PHE A 402 -14.37 31.35 -29.18
CA PHE A 402 -15.09 30.08 -29.03
C PHE A 402 -15.66 29.62 -30.36
N ARG A 403 -15.52 28.31 -30.64
CA ARG A 403 -16.05 27.63 -31.82
C ARG A 403 -16.71 26.31 -31.44
N THR A 404 -17.72 25.92 -32.21
CA THR A 404 -18.34 24.59 -32.14
C THR A 404 -18.08 23.87 -33.45
N ILE A 405 -17.50 22.67 -33.38
CA ILE A 405 -17.23 21.82 -34.53
C ILE A 405 -18.19 20.65 -34.47
N GLU A 406 -19.24 20.73 -35.28
CA GLU A 406 -20.23 19.67 -35.42
C GLU A 406 -19.61 18.43 -36.09
N HIS A 407 -19.96 17.26 -35.57
CA HIS A 407 -19.56 15.99 -36.13
C HIS A 407 -20.49 15.65 -37.31
N PRO A 408 -19.98 15.60 -38.55
CA PRO A 408 -20.81 15.26 -39.69
C PRO A 408 -21.16 13.77 -39.67
N HIS A 409 -22.35 13.41 -40.15
CA HIS A 409 -22.75 12.02 -40.41
C HIS A 409 -22.65 11.03 -39.22
N VAL A 410 -22.68 11.48 -37.96
CA VAL A 410 -22.56 10.62 -36.76
C VAL A 410 -23.58 9.47 -36.71
N SER A 411 -24.74 9.64 -37.34
CA SER A 411 -25.80 8.63 -37.42
C SER A 411 -25.74 7.74 -38.66
N SER A 412 -24.75 7.92 -39.55
CA SER A 412 -24.65 7.16 -40.80
C SER A 412 -23.64 6.02 -40.68
N HIS A 413 -24.11 4.77 -40.86
CA HIS A 413 -23.23 3.60 -40.98
C HIS A 413 -22.47 3.53 -42.31
N LEU A 414 -22.79 4.42 -43.26
CA LEU A 414 -22.27 4.38 -44.64
C LEU A 414 -21.22 5.45 -44.92
N LYS A 415 -21.20 6.54 -44.15
CA LYS A 415 -20.30 7.67 -44.35
C LYS A 415 -19.55 7.96 -43.06
N ASP A 416 -18.24 7.74 -43.09
CA ASP A 416 -17.36 8.15 -42.00
C ASP A 416 -17.18 9.68 -42.02
N GLY A 417 -17.71 10.35 -40.99
CA GLY A 417 -17.58 11.79 -40.81
C GLY A 417 -16.27 12.24 -40.18
N PHE A 418 -15.45 11.30 -39.68
CA PHE A 418 -14.21 11.62 -38.99
C PHE A 418 -13.22 12.43 -39.84
N PRO A 419 -12.97 12.13 -41.13
CA PRO A 419 -12.03 12.93 -41.93
C PRO A 419 -12.42 14.40 -42.07
N ILE A 420 -13.72 14.68 -42.23
CA ILE A 420 -14.24 16.05 -42.35
C ILE A 420 -14.11 16.76 -41.00
N TRP A 421 -14.46 16.08 -39.90
CA TRP A 421 -14.27 16.61 -38.56
C TRP A 421 -12.78 16.92 -38.28
N ARG A 422 -11.88 16.01 -38.68
CA ARG A 422 -10.43 16.13 -38.48
C ARG A 422 -9.89 17.38 -39.19
N GLN A 423 -10.30 17.59 -40.45
CA GLN A 423 -9.92 18.79 -41.19
C GLN A 423 -10.40 20.07 -40.46
N LYS A 424 -11.66 20.08 -39.99
CA LYS A 424 -12.22 21.24 -39.29
C LYS A 424 -11.54 21.55 -37.96
N ILE A 425 -11.13 20.53 -37.20
CA ILE A 425 -10.41 20.74 -35.94
C ILE A 425 -9.01 21.27 -36.21
N GLU A 426 -8.30 20.74 -37.21
CA GLU A 426 -6.97 21.20 -37.62
C GLU A 426 -6.98 22.67 -38.09
N GLU A 427 -8.01 23.07 -38.84
CA GLU A 427 -8.21 24.46 -39.25
C GLU A 427 -8.56 25.40 -38.07
N ALA A 428 -9.14 24.86 -36.99
CA ALA A 428 -9.56 25.65 -35.83
C ALA A 428 -8.45 25.85 -34.78
N ILE A 429 -7.43 25.00 -34.78
CA ILE A 429 -6.34 24.95 -33.79
C ILE A 429 -5.00 25.53 -34.31
N VAL A 430 -5.05 26.36 -35.36
CA VAL A 430 -3.89 27.05 -35.92
C VAL A 430 -3.37 28.14 -34.97
#